data_AF-A0A382FP65-F1
#
_entry.id   AF-A0A382FP65-F1
#
_cell.length_a   1.000
_cell.length_b   1.000
_cell.length_c   1.000
_cell.angle_alpha   90.00
_cell.angle_beta   90.00
_cell.angle_gamma   90.00
#
_symmetry.space_group_name_H-M   'P 1'
#
loop_
_entity.id
_entity.type
_entity.pdbx_description
1 polymer ?
#
loop_
_entity_poly.entity_id
_entity_poly.type
_entity_poly.pdbx_seq_one_letter_code
_entity_poly.pdbx_strand_id
1 'polypeptide(L)' 'MPDPQMQLVPMVVEQTNRGERAYDIFSRLLKDSIIFIGSPIDDALANLVIAQMLFLES' A
#
# COMPACT_ATOMS: atom_id res chain seq x y z
N MET A 1 1.92 2.11 26.92
CA MET A 1 1.58 0.85 26.21
C MET A 1 1.83 1.11 24.73
N PRO A 2 2.64 0.31 24.02
CA PRO A 2 2.80 0.49 22.59
C PRO A 2 1.53 0.00 21.89
N ASP A 3 0.95 0.81 21.01
CA ASP A 3 -0.23 0.46 20.23
C ASP A 3 0.01 -0.81 19.41
N PRO A 4 -0.83 -1.86 19.50
CA PRO A 4 -0.70 -3.08 18.71
C PRO A 4 -1.06 -2.88 17.23
N GLN A 5 -1.32 -1.63 16.79
CA GLN A 5 -1.72 -1.28 15.44
C GLN A 5 -0.57 -0.85 14.53
N MET A 6 0.69 -0.86 15.00
CA MET A 6 1.80 -1.09 14.08
C MET A 6 1.81 -2.57 13.69
N GLN A 7 0.75 -3.01 13.00
CA GLN A 7 0.84 -4.23 12.20
C GLN A 7 2.05 -4.03 11.31
N LEU A 8 3.12 -4.77 11.60
CA LEU A 8 4.33 -4.81 10.78
C LEU A 8 3.90 -5.21 9.38
N VAL A 9 3.63 -4.20 8.55
CA VAL A 9 3.30 -4.42 7.15
C VAL A 9 4.54 -5.07 6.56
N PRO A 10 4.43 -6.31 6.04
CA PRO A 10 5.60 -7.02 5.56
C PRO A 10 6.25 -6.23 4.44
N MET A 11 7.54 -6.00 4.59
CA MET A 11 8.36 -5.25 3.63
C MET A 11 8.90 -6.23 2.58
N VAL A 12 8.69 -5.92 1.31
CA VAL A 12 9.19 -6.68 0.16
C VAL A 12 10.41 -5.97 -0.40
N VAL A 13 11.53 -6.69 -0.49
CA VAL A 13 12.76 -6.17 -1.09
C VAL A 13 12.79 -6.57 -2.57
N GLU A 14 12.82 -5.58 -3.45
CA GLU A 14 12.96 -5.80 -4.89
C GLU A 14 14.37 -5.42 -5.35
N GLN A 15 15.10 -6.37 -5.94
CA GLN A 15 16.39 -6.10 -6.56
C GLN A 15 16.18 -5.48 -7.93
N THR A 16 16.60 -4.23 -8.09
CA THR A 16 16.69 -3.57 -9.41
C THR A 16 18.15 -3.52 -9.85
N ASN A 17 18.41 -3.43 -11.17
CA ASN A 17 19.78 -3.31 -11.73
C ASN A 17 20.61 -2.12 -11.20
N ARG A 18 20.02 -1.23 -10.39
CA ARG A 18 20.65 -0.05 -9.77
C ARG A 18 20.66 -0.07 -8.23
N GLY A 19 20.18 -1.15 -7.60
CA GLY A 19 20.17 -1.33 -6.14
C GLY A 19 18.92 -2.04 -5.59
N GLU A 20 18.93 -2.33 -4.28
CA GLU A 20 17.78 -2.86 -3.53
C GLU A 20 16.81 -1.73 -3.17
N ARG A 21 15.54 -1.85 -3.59
CA ARG A 21 14.47 -0.97 -3.14
C ARG A 21 13.47 -1.79 -2.34
N ALA A 22 13.36 -1.44 -1.07
CA ALA A 22 12.40 -2.08 -0.17
C ALA A 22 11.09 -1.29 -0.21
N TYR A 23 9.99 -1.98 -0.48
CA TYR A 23 8.66 -1.43 -0.57
C TYR A 23 7.73 -2.22 0.35
N ASP A 24 6.70 -1.57 0.89
CA ASP A 24 5.67 -2.27 1.64
C ASP A 24 4.85 -3.16 0.70
N ILE A 25 4.33 -4.29 1.20
CA ILE A 25 3.53 -5.23 0.40
C ILE A 25 2.36 -4.52 -0.32
N PHE A 26 1.73 -3.54 0.33
CA PHE A 26 0.63 -2.78 -0.27
C PHE A 26 1.09 -1.91 -1.44
N SER A 27 2.27 -1.29 -1.36
CA SER A 27 2.83 -0.51 -2.48
C SER A 27 3.20 -1.40 -3.67
N ARG A 28 3.65 -2.63 -3.40
CA ARG A 28 3.92 -3.62 -4.44
C ARG A 28 2.65 -4.06 -5.15
N LEU A 29 1.60 -4.36 -4.39
CA LEU A 29 0.30 -4.76 -4.94
C LEU A 29 -0.37 -3.60 -5.69
N LEU A 30 -0.21 -2.37 -5.21
CA LEU A 30 -0.71 -1.19 -5.91
C LEU A 30 -0.06 -1.05 -7.30
N LYS A 31 1.26 -1.30 -7.46
CA LYS A 31 1.90 -1.32 -8.79
C LYS A 31 1.29 -2.34 -9.75
N ASP A 32 0.76 -3.45 -9.24
CA ASP A 32 0.05 -4.46 -10.03
C ASP A 32 -1.45 -4.14 -10.20
N SER A 33 -1.84 -2.90 -9.90
CA SER A 33 -3.21 -2.38 -9.94
C SER A 33 -4.17 -3.08 -8.97
N ILE A 34 -3.68 -3.49 -7.80
CA ILE A 34 -4.46 -4.14 -6.75
C ILE A 34 -4.61 -3.23 -5.53
N ILE A 35 -5.87 -2.89 -5.19
CA ILE A 35 -6.23 -2.08 -4.02
C ILE A 35 -6.95 -2.96 -2.99
N PHE A 36 -6.54 -2.91 -1.73
CA PHE A 36 -7.15 -3.66 -0.63
C PHE A 36 -8.06 -2.79 0.23
N ILE A 37 -9.28 -3.29 0.50
CA ILE A 37 -10.23 -2.69 1.42
C ILE A 37 -10.48 -3.71 2.54
N GLY A 38 -9.81 -3.52 3.67
CA GLY A 38 -9.86 -4.42 4.83
C GLY A 38 -10.72 -3.92 5.99
N SER A 39 -11.23 -2.69 5.90
CA SER A 39 -12.02 -2.02 6.93
C SER A 39 -13.38 -1.59 6.37
N PRO A 40 -14.35 -1.25 7.24
CA PRO A 40 -15.59 -0.61 6.80
C PRO A 40 -15.29 0.64 5.97
N ILE A 41 -16.13 0.87 4.97
CA ILE A 41 -16.01 2.05 4.10
C ILE A 41 -16.54 3.25 4.86
N ASP A 42 -15.64 4.21 5.10
CA ASP A 42 -15.94 5.54 5.58
C ASP A 42 -15.39 6.60 4.60
N ASP A 43 -15.67 7.87 4.87
CA ASP A 43 -15.26 8.97 4.00
C ASP A 43 -13.72 9.07 3.86
N ALA A 44 -12.99 8.71 4.91
CA ALA A 44 -11.52 8.72 4.90
C ALA A 44 -10.97 7.63 3.97
N LEU A 45 -11.46 6.40 4.12
CA LEU A 45 -11.07 5.27 3.28
C LEU A 45 -11.48 5.49 1.82
N ALA A 46 -12.67 6.03 1.58
CA ALA A 46 -13.14 6.35 0.24
C ALA A 46 -12.20 7.33 -0.47
N ASN A 47 -11.77 8.40 0.21
CA ASN A 47 -10.80 9.35 -0.34
C ASN A 47 -9.45 8.70 -0.65
N LEU A 48 -8.96 7.79 0.21
CA LEU A 48 -7.71 7.06 -0.03
C LEU A 48 -7.81 6.15 -1.25
N VAL A 49 -8.92 5.42 -1.41
CA VAL A 49 -9.14 4.54 -2.56
C VAL A 49 -9.23 5.34 -3.85
N ILE A 50 -9.93 6.48 -3.86
CA ILE A 50 -10.02 7.36 -5.04
C ILE A 50 -8.62 7.87 -5.43
N ALA A 51 -7.82 8.32 -4.46
CA ALA A 51 -6.46 8.77 -4.72
C ALA A 51 -5.58 7.65 -5.30
N GLN A 52 -5.70 6.42 -4.79
CA GLN A 52 -5.01 5.25 -5.34
C GLN A 52 -5.44 4.93 -6.77
N MET A 53 -6.74 5.03 -7.08
CA MET A 53 -7.24 4.82 -8.44
C MET A 53 -6.71 5.86 -9.43
N LEU A 54 -6.72 7.15 -9.06
CA LEU A 54 -6.17 8.22 -9.90
C LEU A 54 -4.66 8.06 -10.14
N PHE A 55 -3.92 7.58 -9.14
CA PHE A 55 -2.50 7.28 -9.27
C PHE A 55 -2.21 6.12 -10.24
N LEU A 56 -3.12 5.16 -10.38
CA LEU A 56 -2.96 4.03 -11.30
C LEU A 56 -3.34 4.38 -12.75
N GLU A 57 -4.20 5.38 -12.93
CA GLU A 57 -4.60 5.87 -14.25
C GLU A 57 -3.52 6.78 -14.89
N SER A 58 -2.73 7.49 -14.06
CA SER A 58 -1.69 8.44 -14.48
C SER A 58 -0.39 7.76 -14.91
#